data_AF-A0A134BG23-F1
#
_entry.id   AF-A0A134BG23-F1
#
_cell.length_a   1.000
_cell.length_b   1.000
_cell.length_c   1.000
_cell.angle_alpha   90.00
_cell.angle_beta   90.00
_cell.angle_gamma   90.00
#
_symmetry.space_group_name_H-M   'P 1'
#
loop_
_entity.id
_entity.type
_entity.pdbx_description
1 polymer ?
#
loop_
_entity_poly.entity_id
_entity_poly.type
_entity_poly.pdbx_seq_one_letter_code
_entity_poly.pdbx_strand_id
1 'polypeptide(L)'
;MKHKDFILTPLSSLIEKTLCPLDLYKGQVCNNIMKEYILQTLFMKLTGCMEQKAKCILWDIATYDFEYRRDFLLNNSQQGEYSKYNSKNMVYKTLIKRVKKIDDTRKDELLNKLKGFKENILEESILKVWLPRELRDLKIKEIFAIKRWAGDSLLESPLNDKIYESLYKHRNRCAHNALSYQGNVMNPQKIKEMGEINYATWFTLLVLMDMIYMDMYEMFTIKCK
;
A
#
# COMPACT_ATOMS: atom_id res chain seq x y z
N MET A 1 -3.79 13.96 19.63
CA MET A 1 -2.92 13.52 18.52
C MET A 1 -3.71 13.74 17.22
N LYS A 2 -3.48 14.86 16.52
CA LYS A 2 -4.41 15.36 15.48
C LYS A 2 -4.53 14.46 14.24
N HIS A 3 -3.59 13.54 14.03
CA HIS A 3 -3.55 12.65 12.85
C HIS A 3 -3.85 11.18 13.15
N LYS A 4 -4.13 10.84 14.42
CA LYS A 4 -4.33 9.45 14.84
C LYS A 4 -5.46 8.77 14.07
N ASP A 5 -6.60 9.42 13.94
CA ASP A 5 -7.78 8.86 13.27
C ASP A 5 -7.50 8.58 11.78
N PHE A 6 -6.75 9.48 11.12
CA PHE A 6 -6.35 9.29 9.74
C PHE A 6 -5.36 8.12 9.58
N ILE A 7 -4.35 8.02 10.46
CA ILE A 7 -3.36 6.93 10.40
C ILE A 7 -4.03 5.58 10.61
N LEU A 8 -4.98 5.49 11.55
CA LEU A 8 -5.71 4.26 11.88
C LEU A 8 -6.88 3.95 10.96
N THR A 9 -7.20 4.81 9.99
CA THR A 9 -8.23 4.52 8.98
C THR A 9 -7.70 3.52 7.96
N PRO A 10 -8.20 2.27 7.89
CA PRO A 10 -7.59 1.24 7.07
C PRO A 10 -7.79 1.49 5.58
N LEU A 11 -6.75 1.29 4.76
CA LEU A 11 -6.85 1.41 3.30
C LEU A 11 -7.86 0.44 2.69
N SER A 12 -8.06 -0.73 3.30
CA SER A 12 -9.09 -1.70 2.88
C SER A 12 -10.49 -1.08 2.86
N SER A 13 -10.82 -0.22 3.83
CA SER A 13 -12.12 0.46 3.86
C SER A 13 -12.32 1.43 2.69
N LEU A 14 -11.25 2.05 2.19
CA LEU A 14 -11.33 2.92 1.00
C LEU A 14 -11.55 2.09 -0.26
N ILE A 15 -10.91 0.92 -0.35
CA ILE A 15 -11.07 -0.04 -1.45
C ILE A 15 -12.53 -0.53 -1.48
N GLU A 16 -13.03 -1.00 -0.34
CA GLU A 16 -14.40 -1.47 -0.18
C GLU A 16 -15.43 -0.40 -0.56
N LYS A 17 -15.32 0.81 0.00
CA LYS A 17 -16.21 1.95 -0.32
C LYS A 17 -16.18 2.36 -1.78
N THR A 18 -15.07 2.12 -2.48
CA THR A 18 -14.93 2.47 -3.90
C THR A 18 -15.46 1.38 -4.81
N LEU A 19 -15.21 0.11 -4.48
CA LEU A 19 -15.43 -1.01 -5.39
C LEU A 19 -16.76 -1.73 -5.18
N CYS A 20 -17.22 -1.89 -3.95
CA CYS A 20 -18.47 -2.60 -3.68
C CYS A 20 -19.70 -1.93 -4.32
N PRO A 21 -19.85 -0.59 -4.33
CA PRO A 21 -20.99 0.05 -5.01
C PRO A 21 -21.01 -0.19 -6.52
N LEU A 22 -19.85 -0.47 -7.12
CA LEU A 22 -19.76 -0.67 -8.56
C LEU A 22 -20.39 -1.99 -9.01
N ASP A 23 -20.68 -2.90 -8.09
CA ASP A 23 -21.35 -4.17 -8.39
C ASP A 23 -22.69 -3.98 -9.12
N LEU A 24 -23.34 -2.83 -8.95
CA LEU A 24 -24.54 -2.42 -9.71
C LEU A 24 -24.32 -2.38 -11.23
N TYR A 25 -23.07 -2.18 -11.67
CA TYR A 25 -22.67 -2.13 -13.07
C TYR A 25 -22.17 -3.48 -13.61
N LYS A 26 -22.22 -4.56 -12.81
CA LYS A 26 -21.85 -5.92 -13.26
C LYS A 26 -22.67 -6.30 -14.50
N GLY A 27 -21.99 -6.73 -15.56
CA GLY A 27 -22.60 -7.15 -16.83
C GLY A 27 -22.95 -6.03 -17.82
N GLN A 28 -22.79 -4.75 -17.45
CA GLN A 28 -23.07 -3.64 -18.35
C GLN A 28 -21.89 -3.34 -19.30
N VAL A 29 -22.17 -2.81 -20.49
CA VAL A 29 -21.14 -2.44 -21.50
C VAL A 29 -20.19 -1.36 -20.96
N CYS A 30 -20.72 -0.41 -20.18
CA CYS A 30 -19.95 0.66 -19.55
C CYS A 30 -18.86 0.15 -18.60
N ASN A 31 -19.00 -1.08 -18.11
CA ASN A 31 -18.10 -1.67 -17.13
C ASN A 31 -16.65 -1.77 -17.62
N ASN A 32 -16.46 -2.15 -18.89
CA ASN A 32 -15.13 -2.27 -19.49
C ASN A 32 -14.47 -0.90 -19.72
N ILE A 33 -15.28 0.13 -19.98
CA ILE A 33 -14.82 1.51 -20.20
C ILE A 33 -14.37 2.12 -18.88
N MET A 34 -15.13 1.89 -17.81
CA MET A 34 -14.85 2.46 -16.48
C MET A 34 -13.71 1.75 -15.75
N LYS A 35 -13.45 0.47 -16.04
CA LYS A 35 -12.46 -0.38 -15.36
C LYS A 35 -11.12 0.33 -15.15
N GLU A 36 -10.44 0.73 -16.23
CA GLU A 36 -9.07 1.27 -16.11
C GLU A 36 -9.06 2.61 -15.37
N TYR A 37 -10.05 3.47 -15.66
CA TYR A 37 -10.17 4.78 -15.00
C TYR A 37 -10.34 4.64 -13.48
N ILE A 38 -11.22 3.73 -13.05
CA ILE A 38 -11.50 3.48 -11.64
C ILE A 38 -10.28 2.86 -10.95
N LEU A 39 -9.65 1.85 -11.57
CA LEU A 39 -8.46 1.20 -11.03
C LEU A 39 -7.30 2.18 -10.87
N GLN A 40 -7.01 2.99 -11.89
CA GLN A 40 -5.97 4.01 -11.84
C GLN A 40 -6.27 5.07 -10.77
N THR A 41 -7.51 5.55 -10.70
CA THR A 41 -7.92 6.57 -9.72
C THR A 41 -7.81 6.04 -8.30
N LEU A 42 -8.31 4.83 -8.04
CA LEU A 42 -8.21 4.17 -6.74
C LEU A 42 -6.75 3.95 -6.36
N PHE A 43 -5.94 3.48 -7.31
CA PHE A 43 -4.50 3.25 -7.10
C PHE A 43 -3.75 4.53 -6.72
N MET A 44 -4.01 5.65 -7.41
CA MET A 44 -3.43 6.95 -7.08
C MET A 44 -3.87 7.45 -5.69
N LYS A 45 -5.14 7.24 -5.32
CA LYS A 45 -5.64 7.57 -3.98
C LYS A 45 -4.94 6.74 -2.89
N LEU A 46 -4.83 5.43 -3.07
CA LEU A 46 -4.21 4.53 -2.10
C LEU A 46 -2.72 4.85 -1.88
N THR A 47 -1.97 5.04 -2.97
CA THR A 47 -0.54 5.39 -2.90
C THR A 47 -0.34 6.75 -2.23
N GLY A 48 -1.16 7.75 -2.57
CA GLY A 48 -1.16 9.06 -1.90
C GLY A 48 -1.51 8.98 -0.42
N CYS A 49 -2.54 8.21 -0.03
CA CYS A 49 -2.86 7.98 1.38
C CYS A 49 -1.68 7.36 2.13
N MET A 50 -1.00 6.38 1.54
CA MET A 50 0.14 5.70 2.18
C MET A 50 1.36 6.62 2.30
N GLU A 51 1.57 7.57 1.38
CA GLU A 51 2.54 8.67 1.50
C GLU A 51 2.21 9.62 2.65
N GLN A 52 0.95 10.03 2.77
CA GLN A 52 0.53 10.92 3.85
C GLN A 52 0.59 10.24 5.22
N LYS A 53 0.18 8.97 5.31
CA LYS A 53 0.31 8.19 6.56
C LYS A 53 1.76 8.12 7.04
N ALA A 54 2.70 7.83 6.14
CA ALA A 54 4.12 7.81 6.46
C ALA A 54 4.59 9.15 7.05
N LYS A 55 4.19 10.28 6.43
CA LYS A 55 4.50 11.63 6.93
C LYS A 55 3.90 11.87 8.32
N CYS A 56 2.60 11.62 8.48
CA CYS A 56 1.91 11.84 9.74
C CYS A 56 2.52 11.02 10.89
N ILE A 57 2.90 9.76 10.64
CA ILE A 57 3.58 8.91 11.64
C ILE A 57 4.89 9.55 12.11
N LEU A 58 5.75 9.99 11.18
CA LEU A 58 7.04 10.60 11.54
C LEU A 58 6.87 11.94 12.28
N TRP A 59 5.90 12.75 11.86
CA TRP A 59 5.56 14.00 12.55
C TRP A 59 5.03 13.77 13.96
N ASP A 60 4.18 12.77 14.15
CA ASP A 60 3.67 12.39 15.46
C ASP A 60 4.80 11.88 16.35
N ILE A 61 5.69 11.04 15.83
CA ILE A 61 6.90 10.59 16.54
C ILE A 61 7.78 11.77 16.94
N ALA A 62 8.04 12.69 16.00
CA ALA A 62 8.79 13.90 16.27
C ALA A 62 8.12 14.78 17.32
N THR A 63 6.80 14.67 17.54
CA THR A 63 6.10 15.40 18.60
C THR A 63 6.47 14.91 20.00
N TYR A 64 6.78 13.63 20.18
CA TYR A 64 7.19 13.06 21.47
C TYR A 64 8.69 13.08 21.73
N ASP A 65 9.51 12.99 20.68
CA ASP A 65 10.97 12.87 20.77
C ASP A 65 11.66 14.11 20.17
N PHE A 66 12.16 14.99 21.05
CA PHE A 66 12.76 16.28 20.67
C PHE A 66 14.11 16.13 19.96
N GLU A 67 14.92 15.12 20.32
CA GLU A 67 16.19 14.85 19.64
C GLU A 67 15.92 14.36 18.22
N TYR A 68 15.01 13.40 18.09
CA TYR A 68 14.57 12.95 16.78
C TYR A 68 13.94 14.08 15.95
N ARG A 69 13.18 15.00 16.56
CA ARG A 69 12.63 16.15 15.85
C ARG A 69 13.72 17.02 15.23
N ARG A 70 14.80 17.27 15.98
CA ARG A 70 15.93 18.05 15.48
C ARG A 70 16.55 17.38 14.26
N ASP A 71 16.85 16.08 14.36
CA ASP A 71 17.43 15.31 13.26
C ASP A 71 16.48 15.18 12.06
N PHE A 72 15.19 14.99 12.34
CA PHE A 72 14.13 14.91 11.35
C PHE A 72 14.05 16.21 10.56
N LEU A 73 13.98 17.37 11.21
CA LEU A 73 13.88 18.68 10.54
C LEU A 73 15.14 19.02 9.74
N LEU A 74 16.33 18.67 10.24
CA LEU A 74 17.60 18.88 9.52
C LEU A 74 17.69 18.04 8.24
N ASN A 75 17.23 16.78 8.29
CA ASN A 75 17.33 15.84 7.18
C ASN A 75 16.07 15.76 6.31
N ASN A 76 14.96 16.40 6.69
CA ASN A 76 13.67 16.27 6.00
C ASN A 76 13.72 16.80 4.56
N SER A 77 14.58 17.76 4.27
CA SER A 77 14.79 18.29 2.92
C SER A 77 15.26 17.22 1.92
N GLN A 78 15.86 16.12 2.41
CA GLN A 78 16.25 14.97 1.60
C GLN A 78 15.14 13.91 1.46
N GLN A 79 14.13 13.94 2.34
CA GLN A 79 12.99 13.03 2.31
C GLN A 79 11.90 13.65 1.43
N GLY A 80 11.94 13.33 0.13
CA GLY A 80 10.96 13.80 -0.88
C GLY A 80 9.52 13.31 -0.63
N GLU A 81 8.82 12.87 -1.67
CA GLU A 81 7.38 12.53 -1.57
C GLU A 81 7.03 11.29 -0.71
N TYR A 82 8.02 10.59 -0.13
CA TYR A 82 7.87 9.30 0.55
C TYR A 82 7.33 8.17 -0.35
N SER A 83 7.42 8.30 -1.67
CA SER A 83 6.94 7.30 -2.65
C SER A 83 7.90 6.12 -2.83
N LYS A 84 9.20 6.31 -2.58
CA LYS A 84 10.23 5.27 -2.74
C LYS A 84 10.19 4.25 -1.60
N TYR A 85 10.54 3.00 -1.90
CA TYR A 85 10.60 1.94 -0.88
C TYR A 85 11.52 2.31 0.29
N ASN A 86 12.68 2.91 0.01
CA ASN A 86 13.64 3.30 1.05
C ASN A 86 13.02 4.24 2.10
N SER A 87 12.17 5.18 1.66
CA SER A 87 11.45 6.07 2.57
C SER A 87 10.42 5.31 3.42
N LYS A 88 9.71 4.34 2.83
CA LYS A 88 8.76 3.47 3.55
C LYS A 88 9.46 2.58 4.59
N ASN A 89 10.59 1.98 4.21
CA ASN A 89 11.39 1.17 5.09
C ASN A 89 12.03 1.99 6.22
N MET A 90 12.38 3.25 5.96
CA MET A 90 12.86 4.17 6.99
C MET A 90 11.79 4.41 8.06
N VAL A 91 10.54 4.67 7.66
CA VAL A 91 9.40 4.85 8.60
C VAL A 91 9.24 3.61 9.48
N TYR A 92 9.25 2.43 8.86
CA TYR A 92 9.18 1.15 9.57
C TYR A 92 10.32 0.98 10.59
N LYS A 93 11.58 1.22 10.17
CA LYS A 93 12.74 1.14 11.06
C LYS A 93 12.66 2.14 12.21
N THR A 94 12.17 3.35 11.95
CA THR A 94 11.94 4.39 12.96
C THR A 94 10.89 3.95 13.99
N LEU A 95 9.87 3.20 13.58
CA LEU A 95 8.90 2.58 14.48
C LEU A 95 9.51 1.42 15.28
N ILE A 96 10.28 0.51 14.66
CA ILE A 96 10.95 -0.61 15.37
C ILE A 96 11.96 -0.11 16.42
N LYS A 97 12.60 1.04 16.18
CA LYS A 97 13.51 1.59 17.20
C LYS A 97 12.78 1.98 18.49
N ARG A 98 11.49 2.31 18.40
CA ARG A 98 10.67 2.79 19.52
C ARG A 98 9.78 1.70 20.10
N VAL A 99 9.31 0.80 19.25
CA VAL A 99 8.41 -0.31 19.56
C VAL A 99 9.14 -1.62 19.33
N LYS A 100 8.81 -2.69 20.05
CA LYS A 100 9.36 -4.01 19.74
C LYS A 100 8.95 -4.46 18.33
N LYS A 101 9.75 -5.35 17.73
CA LYS A 101 9.39 -6.01 16.47
C LYS A 101 8.06 -6.75 16.64
N ILE A 102 7.29 -6.84 15.55
CA ILE A 102 6.08 -7.64 15.48
C ILE A 102 6.49 -9.11 15.64
N ASP A 103 5.91 -9.80 16.63
CA ASP A 103 6.12 -11.23 16.86
C ASP A 103 5.39 -12.09 15.81
N ASP A 104 5.78 -13.36 15.71
CA ASP A 104 5.21 -14.26 14.70
C ASP A 104 3.70 -14.48 14.90
N THR A 105 3.22 -14.48 16.16
CA THR A 105 1.79 -14.58 16.48
C THR A 105 0.97 -13.42 15.91
N ARG A 106 1.45 -12.18 16.06
CA ARG A 106 0.79 -10.99 15.52
C ARG A 106 0.90 -10.96 14.00
N LYS A 107 1.98 -11.46 13.42
CA LYS A 107 2.07 -11.64 11.96
C LYS A 107 1.04 -12.63 11.44
N ASP A 108 0.77 -13.73 12.14
CA ASP A 108 -0.30 -14.68 11.77
C ASP A 108 -1.69 -14.00 11.80
N GLU A 109 -1.96 -13.15 12.80
CA GLU A 109 -3.20 -12.38 12.85
C GLU A 109 -3.35 -11.39 11.68
N LEU A 110 -2.26 -10.66 11.35
CA LEU A 110 -2.23 -9.77 10.19
C LEU A 110 -2.40 -10.55 8.89
N LEU A 111 -1.82 -11.75 8.80
CA LEU A 111 -2.00 -12.62 7.65
C LEU A 111 -3.46 -13.06 7.48
N ASN A 112 -4.13 -13.44 8.56
CA ASN A 112 -5.54 -13.82 8.52
C ASN A 112 -6.44 -12.64 8.12
N LYS A 113 -6.16 -11.44 8.62
CA LYS A 113 -6.84 -10.22 8.17
C LYS A 113 -6.59 -9.94 6.68
N LEU A 114 -5.38 -10.19 6.18
CA LEU A 114 -5.06 -10.03 4.75
C LEU A 114 -5.78 -11.07 3.87
N LYS A 115 -5.92 -12.31 4.35
CA LYS A 115 -6.75 -13.36 3.69
C LYS A 115 -8.21 -12.93 3.64
N GLY A 116 -8.76 -12.45 4.76
CA GLY A 116 -10.12 -11.92 4.81
C GLY A 116 -10.31 -10.72 3.88
N PHE A 117 -9.32 -9.83 3.73
CA PHE A 117 -9.37 -8.75 2.73
C PHE A 117 -9.47 -9.30 1.30
N LYS A 118 -8.69 -10.33 0.96
CA LYS A 118 -8.76 -10.95 -0.37
C LYS A 118 -10.15 -11.55 -0.62
N GLU A 119 -10.62 -12.38 0.29
CA GLU A 119 -11.87 -13.13 0.14
C GLU A 119 -13.09 -12.20 0.18
N ASN A 120 -13.19 -11.33 1.19
CA ASN A 120 -14.40 -10.56 1.45
C ASN A 120 -14.47 -9.23 0.68
N ILE A 121 -13.34 -8.68 0.22
CA ILE A 121 -13.34 -7.38 -0.49
C ILE A 121 -12.96 -7.56 -1.96
N LEU A 122 -11.85 -8.23 -2.24
CA LEU A 122 -11.41 -8.36 -3.63
C LEU A 122 -12.27 -9.35 -4.44
N GLU A 123 -12.62 -10.50 -3.86
CA GLU A 123 -13.40 -11.53 -4.57
C GLU A 123 -14.91 -11.28 -4.55
N GLU A 124 -15.45 -10.52 -3.60
CA GLU A 124 -16.88 -10.17 -3.60
C GLU A 124 -17.19 -8.97 -4.51
N SER A 125 -16.26 -8.01 -4.62
CA SER A 125 -16.44 -6.80 -5.43
C SER A 125 -16.33 -7.02 -6.95
N ILE A 126 -16.55 -5.96 -7.71
CA ILE A 126 -16.45 -5.93 -9.17
C ILE A 126 -15.08 -6.39 -9.71
N LEU A 127 -14.04 -6.38 -8.87
CA LEU A 127 -12.71 -6.88 -9.23
C LEU A 127 -12.73 -8.33 -9.66
N LYS A 128 -13.60 -9.18 -9.10
CA LYS A 128 -13.74 -10.57 -9.57
C LYS A 128 -14.14 -10.66 -11.03
N VAL A 129 -14.93 -9.72 -11.51
CA VAL A 129 -15.34 -9.63 -12.93
C VAL A 129 -14.23 -9.00 -13.77
N TRP A 130 -13.58 -7.95 -13.26
CA TRP A 130 -12.54 -7.23 -13.99
C TRP A 130 -11.22 -7.98 -14.12
N LEU A 131 -10.82 -8.67 -13.07
CA LEU A 131 -9.48 -9.24 -12.89
C LEU A 131 -9.55 -10.71 -12.41
N PRO A 132 -10.32 -11.60 -13.08
CA PRO A 132 -10.55 -12.96 -12.61
C PRO A 132 -9.29 -13.84 -12.64
N ARG A 133 -8.36 -13.60 -13.57
CA ARG A 133 -7.13 -14.38 -13.67
C ARG A 133 -6.13 -13.89 -12.63
N GLU A 134 -5.97 -12.59 -12.56
CA GLU A 134 -5.09 -11.87 -11.65
C GLU A 134 -5.40 -12.12 -10.17
N LEU A 135 -6.67 -12.34 -9.81
CA LEU A 135 -7.06 -12.72 -8.45
C LEU A 135 -6.79 -14.19 -8.13
N ARG A 136 -6.90 -15.08 -9.13
CA ARG A 136 -6.55 -16.51 -8.98
C ARG A 136 -5.04 -16.71 -8.90
N ASP A 137 -4.32 -16.06 -9.80
CA ASP A 137 -2.86 -16.11 -9.94
C ASP A 137 -2.17 -15.00 -9.15
N LEU A 138 -2.90 -14.37 -8.22
CA LEU A 138 -2.33 -13.40 -7.31
C LEU A 138 -1.09 -14.05 -6.69
N LYS A 139 0.02 -13.31 -6.59
CA LYS A 139 1.28 -13.80 -5.99
C LYS A 139 1.15 -13.99 -4.48
N ILE A 140 0.13 -14.74 -4.08
CA ILE A 140 -0.30 -15.09 -2.73
C ILE A 140 0.88 -15.74 -2.03
N LYS A 141 1.58 -16.67 -2.69
CA LYS A 141 2.71 -17.37 -2.06
C LYS A 141 3.82 -16.44 -1.55
N GLU A 142 4.06 -15.31 -2.22
CA GLU A 142 5.11 -14.37 -1.83
C GLU A 142 4.60 -13.35 -0.79
N ILE A 143 3.42 -12.75 -1.03
CA ILE A 143 2.86 -11.73 -0.13
C ILE A 143 2.40 -12.34 1.21
N PHE A 144 1.89 -13.57 1.19
CA PHE A 144 1.37 -14.26 2.37
C PHE A 144 2.47 -15.03 3.12
N ALA A 145 3.72 -14.98 2.65
CA ALA A 145 4.85 -15.55 3.38
C ALA A 145 5.28 -14.60 4.48
N ILE A 146 4.92 -14.93 5.73
CA ILE A 146 5.20 -14.15 6.95
C ILE A 146 6.69 -13.78 7.10
N LYS A 147 7.59 -14.66 6.64
CA LYS A 147 9.03 -14.42 6.68
C LYS A 147 9.49 -13.25 5.80
N ARG A 148 8.68 -12.82 4.83
CA ARG A 148 9.07 -11.82 3.81
C ARG A 148 8.72 -10.38 4.20
N TRP A 149 8.13 -10.15 5.36
CA TRP A 149 7.71 -8.81 5.79
C TRP A 149 7.70 -8.66 7.30
N ALA A 150 7.67 -7.40 7.75
CA ALA A 150 7.78 -7.02 9.16
C ALA A 150 8.95 -7.72 9.91
N GLY A 151 10.08 -7.88 9.24
CA GLY A 151 11.32 -8.43 9.80
C GLY A 151 12.28 -7.32 10.21
N ASP A 152 13.55 -7.44 9.82
CA ASP A 152 14.54 -6.35 9.91
C ASP A 152 14.25 -5.20 8.94
N SER A 153 13.47 -5.48 7.92
CA SER A 153 12.96 -4.51 6.94
C SER A 153 11.45 -4.65 6.79
N LEU A 154 10.81 -3.62 6.24
CA LEU A 154 9.37 -3.61 6.03
C LEU A 154 8.94 -4.74 5.10
N LEU A 155 9.67 -4.90 4.00
CA LEU A 155 9.51 -5.91 2.96
C LEU A 155 10.88 -6.48 2.55
N GLU A 156 10.96 -7.78 2.40
CA GLU A 156 12.11 -8.50 1.85
C GLU A 156 11.90 -8.84 0.37
N SER A 157 12.96 -9.22 -0.34
CA SER A 157 12.85 -9.68 -1.73
C SER A 157 11.95 -10.91 -1.80
N PRO A 158 11.05 -11.05 -2.80
CA PRO A 158 10.87 -10.19 -3.97
C PRO A 158 9.87 -9.03 -3.78
N LEU A 159 9.34 -8.82 -2.56
CA LEU A 159 8.28 -7.84 -2.31
C LEU A 159 8.80 -6.40 -2.47
N ASN A 160 10.04 -6.12 -2.08
CA ASN A 160 10.64 -4.79 -2.15
C ASN A 160 11.20 -4.42 -3.55
N ASP A 161 11.94 -5.32 -4.17
CA ASP A 161 12.79 -5.07 -5.35
C ASP A 161 12.09 -5.44 -6.66
N LYS A 162 11.05 -6.28 -6.63
CA LYS A 162 10.23 -6.62 -7.81
C LYS A 162 8.82 -6.07 -7.70
N ILE A 163 8.08 -6.41 -6.65
CA ILE A 163 6.65 -6.05 -6.57
C ILE A 163 6.47 -4.56 -6.28
N TYR A 164 7.12 -4.03 -5.25
CA TYR A 164 7.04 -2.61 -4.93
C TYR A 164 7.67 -1.74 -6.03
N GLU A 165 8.77 -2.19 -6.64
CA GLU A 165 9.38 -1.45 -7.75
C GLU A 165 8.43 -1.35 -8.96
N SER A 166 7.71 -2.44 -9.29
CA SER A 166 6.65 -2.41 -10.30
C SER A 166 5.52 -1.44 -9.92
N LEU A 167 5.08 -1.48 -8.66
CA LEU A 167 4.07 -0.54 -8.12
C LEU A 167 4.52 0.92 -8.27
N TYR A 168 5.75 1.22 -7.88
CA TYR A 168 6.34 2.56 -7.93
C TYR A 168 6.45 3.07 -9.37
N LYS A 169 6.92 2.22 -10.30
CA LYS A 169 6.97 2.54 -11.74
C LYS A 169 5.58 2.82 -12.31
N HIS A 170 4.58 2.02 -11.94
CA HIS A 170 3.20 2.24 -12.38
C HIS A 170 2.63 3.55 -11.83
N ARG A 171 2.84 3.87 -10.54
CA ARG A 171 2.43 5.16 -9.95
C ARG A 171 3.02 6.33 -10.71
N ASN A 172 4.33 6.33 -10.94
CA ASN A 172 4.98 7.42 -11.68
C ASN A 172 4.40 7.55 -13.09
N ARG A 173 4.15 6.43 -13.75
CA ARG A 173 3.49 6.45 -15.06
C ARG A 173 2.08 7.05 -14.99
N CYS A 174 1.26 6.68 -14.02
CA CYS A 174 -0.07 7.26 -13.82
C CYS A 174 -0.02 8.77 -13.55
N ALA A 175 0.99 9.25 -12.80
CA ALA A 175 1.18 10.66 -12.51
C ALA A 175 1.66 11.46 -13.74
N HIS A 176 2.50 10.87 -14.59
CA HIS A 176 3.03 11.52 -15.79
C HIS A 176 2.15 11.37 -17.04
N ASN A 177 1.19 10.44 -17.04
CA ASN A 177 0.20 10.26 -18.12
C ASN A 177 -1.12 10.97 -17.79
N ALA A 178 -1.07 12.26 -17.47
CA ALA A 178 -2.26 13.08 -17.36
C ALA A 178 -2.96 13.21 -18.74
N LEU A 179 -4.27 13.51 -18.77
CA LEU A 179 -5.07 13.59 -20.01
C LEU A 179 -4.46 14.47 -21.12
N SER A 180 -3.61 15.43 -20.77
CA SER A 180 -2.92 16.36 -21.68
C SER A 180 -1.55 15.86 -22.21
N TYR A 181 -0.98 14.79 -21.65
CA TYR A 181 0.33 14.26 -22.07
C TYR A 181 0.34 12.72 -21.96
N GLN A 182 0.20 12.03 -23.10
CA GLN A 182 0.23 10.56 -23.18
C GLN A 182 1.55 10.04 -23.76
N GLY A 183 2.70 10.60 -23.36
CA GLY A 183 4.01 10.22 -23.90
C GLY A 183 4.50 8.83 -23.46
N ASN A 184 4.02 8.31 -22.32
CA ASN A 184 4.44 7.01 -21.78
C ASN A 184 3.34 5.94 -21.90
N VAL A 185 2.86 5.73 -23.13
CA VAL A 185 1.88 4.66 -23.45
C VAL A 185 2.50 3.28 -23.25
N MET A 186 1.70 2.31 -22.82
CA MET A 186 2.10 0.90 -22.74
C MET A 186 2.13 0.39 -24.18
N ASN A 187 3.31 0.10 -24.69
CA ASN A 187 3.40 -0.72 -25.90
C ASN A 187 3.25 -2.20 -25.49
N PRO A 188 2.85 -3.09 -26.42
CA PRO A 188 2.67 -4.51 -26.14
C PRO A 188 3.90 -5.19 -25.52
N GLN A 189 5.11 -4.73 -25.84
CA GLN A 189 6.37 -5.23 -25.26
C GLN A 189 6.48 -4.88 -23.76
N LYS A 190 6.21 -3.64 -23.37
CA LYS A 190 6.18 -3.20 -21.96
C LYS A 190 5.09 -3.91 -21.15
N ILE A 191 3.95 -4.25 -21.76
CA ILE A 191 2.91 -5.06 -21.11
C ILE A 191 3.46 -6.45 -20.78
N LYS A 192 4.20 -7.05 -21.73
CA LYS A 192 4.82 -8.37 -21.57
C LYS A 192 5.97 -8.35 -20.54
N GLU A 193 6.73 -7.26 -20.48
CA GLU A 193 7.84 -7.05 -19.52
C GLU A 193 7.38 -6.74 -18.09
N MET A 194 6.24 -6.06 -17.90
CA MET A 194 5.70 -5.75 -16.58
C MET A 194 5.23 -7.01 -15.82
N GLY A 195 5.11 -8.13 -16.55
CA GLY A 195 4.85 -9.46 -16.01
C GLY A 195 3.46 -9.60 -15.41
N GLU A 196 3.27 -10.62 -14.57
CA GLU A 196 2.00 -10.96 -13.92
C GLU A 196 1.55 -9.97 -12.82
N ILE A 197 2.36 -8.94 -12.52
CA ILE A 197 2.07 -8.00 -11.43
C ILE A 197 0.99 -7.02 -11.89
N ASN A 198 -0.10 -6.97 -11.13
CA ASN A 198 -1.34 -6.29 -11.51
C ASN A 198 -1.93 -5.49 -10.33
N TYR A 199 -3.03 -4.79 -10.59
CA TYR A 199 -3.75 -3.99 -9.57
C TYR A 199 -4.13 -4.78 -8.32
N ALA A 200 -4.58 -6.04 -8.45
CA ALA A 200 -4.91 -6.85 -7.29
C ALA A 200 -3.67 -7.13 -6.42
N THR A 201 -2.52 -7.40 -7.04
CA THR A 201 -1.23 -7.57 -6.35
C THR A 201 -0.80 -6.28 -5.66
N TRP A 202 -0.90 -5.13 -6.35
CA TRP A 202 -0.55 -3.83 -5.77
C TRP A 202 -1.46 -3.42 -4.62
N PHE A 203 -2.79 -3.60 -4.74
CA PHE A 203 -3.74 -3.32 -3.67
C PHE A 203 -3.46 -4.17 -2.44
N THR A 204 -3.20 -5.47 -2.64
CA THR A 204 -2.86 -6.38 -1.54
C THR A 204 -1.57 -5.95 -0.84
N LEU A 205 -0.53 -5.58 -1.61
CA LEU A 205 0.72 -5.08 -1.04
C LEU A 205 0.54 -3.78 -0.24
N LEU A 206 -0.23 -2.82 -0.77
CA LEU A 206 -0.51 -1.56 -0.07
C LEU A 206 -1.29 -1.78 1.22
N VAL A 207 -2.29 -2.67 1.20
CA VAL A 207 -3.06 -3.03 2.40
C VAL A 207 -2.18 -3.73 3.43
N LEU A 208 -1.30 -4.64 3.02
CA LEU A 208 -0.32 -5.27 3.93
C LEU A 208 0.57 -4.22 4.60
N MET A 209 1.17 -3.31 3.82
CA MET A 209 2.01 -2.24 4.36
C MET A 209 1.24 -1.34 5.33
N ASP A 210 0.00 -1.00 4.98
CA ASP A 210 -0.89 -0.19 5.82
C ASP A 210 -1.20 -0.87 7.16
N MET A 211 -1.51 -2.17 7.13
CA MET A 211 -1.77 -2.96 8.32
C MET A 211 -0.56 -3.00 9.24
N ILE A 212 0.65 -3.19 8.70
CA ILE A 212 1.90 -3.15 9.48
C ILE A 212 2.09 -1.77 10.13
N TYR A 213 1.90 -0.68 9.36
CA TYR A 213 2.03 0.67 9.90
C TYR A 213 1.03 0.99 10.99
N MET A 214 -0.25 0.64 10.81
CA MET A 214 -1.28 0.86 11.81
C MET A 214 -0.98 0.09 13.09
N ASP A 215 -0.59 -1.18 12.98
CA ASP A 215 -0.28 -2.05 14.11
C ASP A 215 0.88 -1.48 14.95
N MET A 216 1.98 -1.15 14.30
CA MET A 216 3.15 -0.58 14.97
C MET A 216 2.89 0.81 15.55
N TYR A 217 2.12 1.64 14.83
CA TYR A 217 1.75 2.96 15.31
C TYR A 217 0.82 2.86 16.52
N GLU A 218 -0.14 1.93 16.55
CA GLU A 218 -0.98 1.70 17.71
C GLU A 218 -0.15 1.33 18.94
N MET A 219 0.79 0.38 18.80
CA MET A 219 1.75 0.04 19.86
C MET A 219 2.59 1.24 20.32
N PHE A 220 3.06 2.07 19.38
CA PHE A 220 3.77 3.32 19.70
C PHE A 220 2.90 4.26 20.54
N THR A 221 1.62 4.46 20.15
CA THR A 221 0.72 5.34 20.91
C THR A 221 0.40 4.83 22.30
N ILE A 222 0.41 3.51 22.52
CA ILE A 222 0.22 2.92 23.85
C ILE A 222 1.44 3.19 24.74
N LYS A 223 2.65 3.08 24.17
CA LYS A 223 3.91 3.31 24.91
C LYS A 223 4.16 4.79 25.26
N CYS A 224 3.65 5.71 24.45
CA CYS A 224 3.82 7.16 24.64
C CYS A 224 2.69 7.83 25.44
N LYS A 225 1.69 7.06 25.88
CA LYS A 225 0.73 7.49 26.91
C LYS A 225 1.33 7.25 28.29
#